data_AF-A0A098SBC4-F1
#
_entry.id   AF-A0A098SBC4-F1
#
_cell.length_a   1.000
_cell.length_b   1.000
_cell.length_c   1.000
_cell.angle_alpha   90.00
_cell.angle_beta   90.00
_cell.angle_gamma   90.00
#
_symmetry.space_group_name_H-M   'P 1'
#
loop_
_entity.id
_entity.type
_entity.pdbx_description
1 polymer ?
#
loop_
_entity_poly.entity_id
_entity_poly.type
_entity_poly.pdbx_seq_one_letter_code
_entity_poly.pdbx_strand_id
1 'polypeptide(L)' 'MKTVTLNIEDQDFVDLGLEPKAKQIDYEDLVQKIKAKLAKEGMLKSLELAKKAGLSDLTIDEINAEIDAVRNAKSNS' A
#
# COMPACT_ATOMS: atom_id res chain seq x y z
N MET A 1 -23.59 20.77 -7.91
CA MET A 1 -22.49 20.08 -8.59
C MET A 1 -21.52 21.11 -9.16
N LYS A 2 -20.23 20.85 -9.09
CA LYS A 2 -19.18 21.67 -9.71
C LYS A 2 -18.36 20.77 -10.64
N THR A 3 -18.00 21.28 -11.81
CA THR A 3 -17.19 20.53 -12.78
C THR A 3 -15.75 21.01 -12.72
N VAL A 4 -14.81 20.07 -12.66
CA VAL A 4 -13.37 20.34 -12.72
C VAL A 4 -12.79 19.52 -13.86
N THR A 5 -12.03 20.17 -14.73
CA THR A 5 -11.25 19.51 -15.78
C THR A 5 -9.83 19.30 -15.27
N LEU A 6 -9.30 18.10 -15.43
CA LEU A 6 -7.96 17.71 -15.00
C LEU A 6 -7.14 17.28 -16.22
N ASN A 7 -5.90 17.76 -16.30
CA ASN A 7 -4.91 17.22 -17.21
C ASN A 7 -4.02 16.27 -16.42
N ILE A 8 -3.87 15.05 -16.90
CA ILE A 8 -3.00 14.03 -16.30
C ILE A 8 -2.13 13.42 -17.40
N GLU A 9 -0.97 12.89 -17.01
CA GLU A 9 -0.08 12.21 -17.94
C GLU A 9 -0.70 10.88 -18.42
N ASP A 10 -0.37 10.47 -19.64
CA ASP A 10 -0.88 9.21 -20.20
C ASP A 10 -0.49 8.01 -19.32
N GLN A 11 0.72 8.05 -18.71
CA GLN A 11 1.18 7.00 -17.81
C GLN A 11 0.30 6.91 -16.55
N ASP A 12 0.01 8.05 -15.91
CA ASP A 12 -0.86 8.09 -14.73
C ASP A 12 -2.30 7.67 -15.06
N PHE A 13 -2.78 8.01 -16.27
CA PHE A 13 -4.08 7.59 -16.76
C PHE A 13 -4.18 6.06 -16.85
N VAL A 14 -3.14 5.42 -17.39
CA VAL A 14 -3.03 3.96 -17.48
C VAL A 14 -2.87 3.33 -16.09
N ASP A 15 -2.02 3.90 -15.23
CA ASP A 15 -1.75 3.39 -13.88
C ASP A 15 -2.99 3.40 -12.98
N LEU A 16 -3.85 4.42 -13.13
CA LEU A 16 -5.13 4.50 -12.44
C LEU A 16 -6.20 3.56 -13.04
N GLY A 17 -5.89 2.89 -14.14
CA GLY A 17 -6.81 2.00 -14.85
C GLY A 17 -8.05 2.75 -15.34
N LEU A 18 -7.86 3.97 -15.85
CA LEU A 18 -8.93 4.76 -16.45
C LEU A 18 -9.15 4.30 -17.90
N GLU A 19 -10.39 4.29 -18.35
CA GLU A 19 -10.69 3.89 -19.72
C GLU A 19 -10.38 5.04 -20.70
N PRO A 20 -9.57 4.82 -21.75
CA PRO A 20 -9.15 5.89 -22.68
C PRO A 20 -10.30 6.61 -23.39
N LYS A 21 -11.51 6.03 -23.38
CA LYS A 21 -12.72 6.57 -24.02
C LYS A 21 -13.75 7.09 -23.02
N ALA A 22 -13.48 7.03 -21.72
CA ALA A 22 -14.39 7.55 -20.72
C ALA A 22 -14.44 9.08 -20.80
N LYS A 23 -15.58 9.63 -21.24
CA LYS A 23 -15.80 11.08 -21.32
C LYS A 23 -15.98 11.74 -19.95
N GLN A 24 -16.40 10.96 -18.96
CA GLN A 24 -16.62 11.35 -17.58
C GLN A 24 -16.33 10.16 -16.69
N ILE A 25 -15.79 10.44 -15.50
CA ILE A 25 -15.64 9.51 -14.39
C ILE A 25 -16.38 10.09 -13.19
N ASP A 26 -16.99 9.22 -12.39
CA ASP A 26 -17.53 9.65 -11.11
C ASP A 26 -16.39 10.04 -10.16
N TYR A 27 -16.60 11.09 -9.37
CA TYR A 27 -15.58 11.57 -8.45
C TYR A 27 -15.19 10.50 -7.40
N GLU A 28 -16.17 9.76 -6.88
CA GLU A 28 -15.94 8.70 -5.90
C GLU A 28 -15.10 7.58 -6.53
N ASP A 29 -15.43 7.16 -7.75
CA ASP A 29 -14.66 6.14 -8.49
C ASP A 29 -13.20 6.57 -8.71
N LEU A 30 -12.98 7.83 -9.09
CA LEU A 30 -11.62 8.38 -9.23
C LEU A 30 -10.87 8.37 -7.91
N VAL A 31 -11.52 8.78 -6.81
CA VAL A 31 -10.92 8.77 -5.47
C VAL A 31 -10.57 7.35 -5.03
N GLN A 32 -11.43 6.37 -5.28
CA GLN A 32 -11.16 4.96 -4.94
C GLN A 32 -9.95 4.42 -5.73
N LYS A 33 -9.85 4.72 -7.03
CA LYS A 33 -8.70 4.35 -7.85
C LYS A 33 -7.38 4.96 -7.33
N ILE A 34 -7.40 6.24 -6.96
CA ILE A 34 -6.23 6.92 -6.38
C ILE A 34 -5.84 6.28 -5.04
N LYS A 35 -6.80 6.02 -4.15
CA LYS A 35 -6.55 5.35 -2.86
C LYS A 35 -5.93 3.96 -3.06
N ALA A 36 -6.43 3.20 -4.04
CA ALA A 36 -5.88 1.88 -4.36
C ALA A 36 -4.43 1.98 -4.87
N LYS A 37 -4.11 2.97 -5.72
CA LYS A 37 -2.73 3.24 -6.18
C LYS A 37 -1.80 3.55 -4.99
N LEU A 38 -2.19 4.48 -4.13
CA LEU A 38 -1.41 4.86 -2.94
C LEU A 38 -1.21 3.68 -1.97
N ALA A 39 -2.24 2.85 -1.77
CA ALA A 39 -2.14 1.66 -0.93
C ALA A 39 -1.14 0.65 -1.51
N LYS A 40 -1.18 0.42 -2.83
CA LYS A 40 -0.21 -0.45 -3.52
C LYS A 40 1.22 0.07 -3.39
N GLU A 41 1.45 1.37 -3.59
CA GLU A 41 2.75 2.00 -3.41
C GLU A 41 3.27 1.85 -1.97
N GLY A 42 2.40 2.10 -0.97
CA GLY A 42 2.73 1.92 0.44
C GLY A 42 3.08 0.47 0.79
N MET A 43 2.35 -0.50 0.23
CA MET A 43 2.63 -1.92 0.43
C MET A 43 3.97 -2.32 -0.19
N LEU A 44 4.28 -1.88 -1.41
CA LEU A 44 5.56 -2.16 -2.07
C LEU A 44 6.73 -1.57 -1.31
N LYS A 45 6.59 -0.33 -0.82
CA LYS A 45 7.61 0.31 0.01
C LYS A 45 7.82 -0.42 1.34
N SER A 46 6.75 -0.88 1.97
CA SER A 46 6.83 -1.68 3.20
C SER A 46 7.57 -2.99 2.95
N LEU A 47 7.29 -3.66 1.82
CA LEU A 47 8.00 -4.88 1.43
C LEU A 47 9.49 -4.61 1.15
N GLU A 48 9.83 -3.50 0.49
CA GLU A 48 11.22 -3.10 0.26
C GLU A 48 11.97 -2.88 1.58
N LEU A 49 11.34 -2.19 2.54
CA LEU A 49 11.90 -1.96 3.87
C LEU A 49 12.07 -3.27 4.64
N ALA A 50 11.07 -4.17 4.59
CA ALA A 50 11.15 -5.48 5.23
C ALA A 50 12.33 -6.30 4.68
N LYS A 51 12.55 -6.28 3.36
CA LYS A 51 13.71 -6.92 2.73
C LYS A 51 15.04 -6.31 3.20
N LYS A 52 15.13 -4.97 3.21
CA LYS A 52 16.34 -4.26 3.65
C LYS A 52 16.67 -4.51 5.12
N ALA A 53 15.65 -4.66 5.96
CA ALA A 53 15.81 -4.94 7.38
C ALA A 53 16.04 -6.44 7.68
N GLY A 54 16.05 -7.32 6.68
CA GLY A 54 16.14 -8.77 6.86
C GLY A 54 14.87 -9.42 7.43
N LEU A 55 13.81 -8.63 7.66
CA LEU A 55 12.53 -9.13 8.18
C LEU A 55 11.83 -10.07 7.20
N SER A 56 12.12 -9.97 5.90
CA SER A 56 11.58 -10.90 4.90
C SER A 56 12.12 -12.32 5.01
N ASP A 57 13.26 -12.49 5.67
CA ASP A 57 13.98 -13.77 5.71
C ASP A 57 13.72 -14.50 7.03
N LEU A 58 13.04 -13.85 7.98
CA LEU A 58 12.66 -14.43 9.25
C LEU A 58 11.64 -15.54 9.06
N THR A 59 11.96 -16.69 9.66
CA THR A 59 11.02 -17.80 9.78
C THR A 59 9.99 -17.50 10.87
N ILE A 60 8.84 -18.17 10.79
CA ILE A 60 7.80 -18.03 11.81
C ILE A 60 8.30 -18.45 13.20
N ASP A 61 9.23 -19.41 13.27
CA ASP A 61 9.81 -19.91 14.51
C ASP A 61 10.70 -18.86 15.18
N GLU A 62 11.53 -18.16 14.41
CA GLU A 62 12.37 -17.05 14.90
C GLU A 62 11.51 -15.89 15.42
N ILE A 63 10.43 -15.56 14.70
CA ILE A 63 9.48 -14.52 15.12
C ILE A 63 8.80 -14.90 16.45
N ASN A 64 8.33 -16.15 16.56
CA ASN A 64 7.68 -16.62 17.79
C ASN A 64 8.66 -16.65 18.98
N ALA A 65 9.90 -17.07 18.76
CA ALA A 65 10.93 -17.08 19.80
C ALA A 65 11.19 -15.66 20.36
N GLU A 66 11.25 -14.63 19.49
CA GLU A 66 11.41 -13.24 19.92
C GLU A 66 10.20 -12.75 20.73
N ILE A 67 8.98 -13.02 20.25
CA ILE A 67 7.74 -12.63 20.93
C ILE A 67 7.64 -13.27 22.32
N ASP A 68 7.93 -14.56 22.43
CA ASP A 68 7.84 -15.30 23.68
C ASP A 68 8.93 -14.86 24.66
N ALA A 69 10.14 -14.56 24.19
CA ALA A 69 11.19 -13.99 25.03
C ALA A 69 10.75 -12.64 25.66
N VAL A 70 10.15 -11.75 24.88
CA VAL A 70 9.63 -10.46 25.37
C VAL A 70 8.47 -10.65 26.34
N ARG A 71 7.54 -11.57 26.06
CA ARG A 71 6.37 -11.85 26.94
C ARG A 71 6.79 -12.49 28.27
N ASN A 72 7.73 -13.43 28.23
CA ASN A 72 8.26 -14.08 29.43
C ASN A 72 9.06 -13.10 30.29
N ALA A 73 9.84 -12.21 29.67
CA ALA A 73 10.54 -11.14 30.40
C ALA A 73 9.56 -10.20 31.13
N LYS A 74 8.41 -9.88 30.53
CA LYS A 74 7.34 -9.07 31.17
C LYS A 74 6.57 -9.79 32.27
N SER A 75 6.45 -11.12 32.20
CA SER A 75 5.74 -11.92 33.21
C SER A 75 6.59 -12.23 34.45
N ASN A 76 7.91 -12.12 34.31
CA ASN A 76 8.88 -12.32 35.40
C ASN A 76 9.33 -10.99 36.05
N SER A 77 8.59 -9.89 35.84
CA SER A 77 8.80 -8.57 36.46
C SER A 77 7.73 -8.26 37.50
#